data_AF-A0A0C2SCU5-F1
#
_entry.id   AF-A0A0C2SCU5-F1
#
_cell.length_a   1.000
_cell.length_b   1.000
_cell.length_c   1.000
_cell.angle_alpha   90.00
_cell.angle_beta   90.00
_cell.angle_gamma   90.00
#
_symmetry.space_group_name_H-M   'P 1'
#
loop_
_entity.id
_entity.type
_entity.pdbx_description
1 polymer ?
#
loop_
_entity_poly.entity_id
_entity_poly.type
_entity_poly.pdbx_seq_one_letter_code
_entity_poly.pdbx_strand_id
1 'polypeptide(L)'
;MTTTTSSIQIPDLPSLTRSFELHTNQACHSTTLSSEAWFLGTPVLSDQQERNILPSAKFGLLSGLCFPTCDPTQLRLLTDFVTVLGLAHERVLRAKTVDAVGWSQSGSCTADNDDDDDDDDRDQQCKRGIEVLNDHELFKHLTHSISKLTSRASQTWHTQFSTSVLAYKRAQLDPLFWEPSFSENSQTSTTATDPPGDTLDRFISLRRHTNGAHMVFDLVEFALGHRPLEAIYEDMDEEDSDDRQTTRRAVLIHTLEALRNLAADIVSLSSDVVAYNKFQSTHHSRRTTTLPHNAVAVCMLFKHVSVQGATNMVVKLVRDKIREFLEIEQALRNLIDESKRASGLGSWIKSSLSSLIAGNSQVVDNPVIDSLSMLPRNDRSARLIGQLIAYTQVLRDYIAGNIHWFYETELYFGTKGEHVREFRWIFLAEPDL
;
A
#
# COMPACT_ATOMS: atom_id res chain seq x y z
N MET A 1 -34.69 18.79 -22.38
CA MET A 1 -33.25 18.91 -22.12
C MET A 1 -32.72 17.50 -21.96
N THR A 2 -31.95 17.00 -22.92
CA THR A 2 -31.32 15.67 -22.85
C THR A 2 -30.15 15.74 -21.88
N THR A 3 -30.28 15.15 -20.70
CA THR A 3 -29.16 14.94 -19.78
C THR A 3 -28.15 14.04 -20.49
N THR A 4 -26.97 14.59 -20.80
CA THR A 4 -25.88 13.80 -21.37
C THR A 4 -25.21 13.04 -20.22
N THR A 5 -25.53 11.76 -20.08
CA THR A 5 -24.85 10.89 -19.11
C THR A 5 -23.38 10.81 -19.49
N SER A 6 -22.51 11.40 -18.67
CA SER A 6 -21.07 11.33 -18.87
C SER A 6 -20.58 9.92 -18.56
N SER A 7 -19.61 9.42 -19.34
CA SER A 7 -19.04 8.09 -19.14
C SER A 7 -17.53 8.13 -19.30
N ILE A 8 -16.86 7.18 -18.66
CA ILE A 8 -15.42 6.99 -18.74
C ILE A 8 -15.11 5.53 -19.08
N GLN A 9 -14.00 5.34 -19.80
CA GLN A 9 -13.43 4.04 -20.04
C GLN A 9 -12.26 3.82 -19.08
N ILE A 10 -12.28 2.69 -18.37
CA ILE A 10 -11.17 2.26 -17.51
C ILE A 10 -10.35 1.17 -18.22
N PRO A 11 -9.06 0.97 -17.88
CA PRO A 11 -8.29 -0.12 -18.45
C PRO A 11 -8.75 -1.46 -17.90
N ASP A 12 -8.40 -2.53 -18.62
CA ASP A 12 -8.41 -3.88 -18.07
C ASP A 12 -7.25 -4.03 -17.07
N LEU A 13 -7.50 -3.64 -15.81
CA LEU A 13 -6.51 -3.74 -14.73
C LEU A 13 -6.01 -5.19 -14.54
N PRO A 14 -6.88 -6.23 -14.50
CA PRO A 14 -6.41 -7.62 -14.44
C PRO A 14 -5.41 -8.01 -15.53
N SER A 15 -5.62 -7.53 -16.77
CA SER A 15 -4.65 -7.76 -17.86
C SER A 15 -3.33 -7.03 -17.66
N LEU A 16 -3.31 -5.86 -16.99
CA LEU A 16 -2.06 -5.17 -16.65
C LEU A 16 -1.23 -5.95 -15.62
N THR A 17 -1.91 -6.71 -14.76
CA THR A 17 -1.30 -7.51 -13.70
C THR A 17 -1.18 -8.99 -14.05
N ARG A 18 -1.27 -9.37 -15.32
CA ARG A 18 -1.24 -10.78 -15.77
C ARG A 18 0.02 -11.54 -15.35
N SER A 19 1.11 -10.83 -15.13
CA SER A 19 2.36 -11.40 -14.59
C SER A 19 2.24 -11.82 -13.14
N PHE A 20 1.26 -11.33 -12.39
CA PHE A 20 0.98 -11.69 -11.00
C PHE A 20 -0.14 -12.74 -10.98
N GLU A 21 0.23 -14.01 -10.78
CA GLU A 21 -0.72 -15.11 -10.75
C GLU A 21 -1.68 -14.97 -9.57
N LEU A 22 -2.98 -15.17 -9.81
CA LEU A 22 -4.00 -15.10 -8.77
C LEU A 22 -4.10 -16.45 -8.05
N HIS A 23 -4.02 -16.40 -6.73
CA HIS A 23 -4.23 -17.53 -5.85
C HIS A 23 -5.41 -17.27 -4.91
N THR A 24 -5.98 -18.33 -4.34
CA THR A 24 -7.06 -18.20 -3.34
C THR A 24 -6.81 -19.16 -2.19
N ASN A 25 -6.96 -18.65 -0.97
CA ASN A 25 -6.87 -19.45 0.24
C ASN A 25 -8.10 -20.36 0.39
N GLN A 26 -7.87 -21.64 0.69
CA GLN A 26 -8.94 -22.64 0.89
C GLN A 26 -9.84 -22.34 2.09
N ALA A 27 -9.32 -21.62 3.10
CA ALA A 27 -10.07 -21.22 4.28
C ALA A 27 -10.90 -19.93 4.08
N CYS A 28 -10.84 -19.30 2.90
CA CYS A 28 -11.49 -18.02 2.61
C CYS A 28 -12.97 -17.97 3.07
N HIS A 29 -13.75 -18.98 2.72
CA HIS A 29 -15.18 -18.99 3.05
C HIS A 29 -15.43 -19.07 4.56
N SER A 30 -14.74 -19.97 5.27
CA SER A 30 -14.93 -20.14 6.72
C SER A 30 -14.42 -18.96 7.52
N THR A 31 -13.29 -18.35 7.13
CA THR A 31 -12.76 -17.15 7.80
C THR A 31 -13.65 -15.93 7.57
N THR A 32 -14.22 -15.79 6.37
CA THR A 32 -15.17 -14.72 6.03
C THR A 32 -16.40 -14.80 6.93
N LEU A 33 -17.07 -15.95 6.99
CA LEU A 33 -18.29 -16.13 7.80
C LEU A 33 -18.03 -15.85 9.28
N SER A 34 -16.92 -16.36 9.81
CA SER A 34 -16.56 -16.09 11.19
C SER A 34 -16.30 -14.59 11.43
N SER A 35 -15.90 -13.82 10.40
CA SER A 35 -15.39 -12.44 10.55
C SER A 35 -16.55 -11.50 10.63
N GLU A 36 -17.43 -11.64 9.64
CA GLU A 36 -18.71 -10.96 9.61
C GLU A 36 -19.55 -11.30 10.84
N ALA A 37 -19.61 -12.56 11.27
CA ALA A 37 -20.33 -12.94 12.49
C ALA A 37 -19.79 -12.21 13.73
N TRP A 38 -18.48 -12.04 13.86
CA TRP A 38 -17.88 -11.30 14.96
C TRP A 38 -18.21 -9.81 14.89
N PHE A 39 -18.01 -9.15 13.74
CA PHE A 39 -18.29 -7.72 13.59
C PHE A 39 -19.78 -7.38 13.75
N LEU A 40 -20.68 -8.22 13.23
CA LEU A 40 -22.12 -7.99 13.30
C LEU A 40 -22.71 -8.38 14.67
N GLY A 41 -22.14 -9.39 15.33
CA GLY A 41 -22.59 -9.91 16.63
C GLY A 41 -22.02 -9.18 17.84
N THR A 42 -21.09 -8.25 17.67
CA THR A 42 -20.43 -7.50 18.76
C THR A 42 -20.61 -5.99 18.59
N PRO A 43 -20.35 -5.18 19.64
CA PRO A 43 -20.42 -3.71 19.53
C PRO A 43 -19.17 -3.08 18.87
N VAL A 44 -18.34 -3.86 18.15
CA VAL A 44 -17.15 -3.33 17.45
C VAL A 44 -17.55 -2.30 16.41
N LEU A 45 -18.63 -2.55 15.65
CA LEU A 45 -19.20 -1.59 14.70
C LEU A 45 -20.35 -0.84 15.35
N SER A 46 -20.15 0.44 15.66
CA SER A 46 -21.20 1.33 16.18
C SER A 46 -21.99 2.02 15.06
N ASP A 47 -21.40 2.21 13.89
CA ASP A 47 -22.04 2.83 12.72
C ASP A 47 -22.88 1.80 11.94
N GLN A 48 -24.16 2.10 11.73
CA GLN A 48 -25.06 1.27 10.95
C GLN A 48 -24.65 1.21 9.47
N GLN A 49 -24.04 2.26 8.92
CA GLN A 49 -23.52 2.24 7.55
C GLN A 49 -22.40 1.22 7.41
N GLU A 50 -21.48 1.15 8.38
CA GLU A 50 -20.39 0.15 8.42
C GLU A 50 -20.93 -1.28 8.46
N ARG A 51 -21.97 -1.52 9.26
CA ARG A 51 -22.65 -2.82 9.31
C ARG A 51 -23.29 -3.19 7.97
N ASN A 52 -23.86 -2.21 7.26
CA ASN A 52 -24.55 -2.44 5.98
C ASN A 52 -23.57 -2.70 4.82
N ILE A 53 -22.41 -2.05 4.80
CA ILE A 53 -21.40 -2.24 3.74
C ILE A 53 -20.59 -3.53 3.92
N LEU A 54 -20.48 -4.05 5.14
CA LEU A 54 -19.57 -5.16 5.43
C LEU A 54 -19.78 -6.39 4.52
N PRO A 55 -21.00 -6.92 4.32
CA PRO A 55 -21.19 -8.10 3.47
C PRO A 55 -20.90 -7.83 1.99
N SER A 56 -21.25 -6.63 1.50
CA SER A 56 -21.10 -6.26 0.09
C SER A 56 -19.66 -5.84 -0.26
N ALA A 57 -18.87 -5.44 0.76
CA ALA A 57 -17.46 -5.14 0.63
C ALA A 57 -16.60 -6.38 0.37
N LYS A 58 -17.02 -7.57 0.85
CA LYS A 58 -16.32 -8.85 0.63
C LYS A 58 -14.86 -8.82 1.09
N PHE A 59 -14.56 -8.22 2.25
CA PHE A 59 -13.18 -8.16 2.76
C PHE A 59 -12.57 -9.53 3.07
N GLY A 60 -13.39 -10.52 3.43
CA GLY A 60 -12.92 -11.90 3.58
C GLY A 60 -12.43 -12.53 2.28
N LEU A 61 -13.06 -12.20 1.15
CA LEU A 61 -12.56 -12.57 -0.18
C LEU A 61 -11.23 -11.86 -0.46
N LEU A 62 -11.14 -10.55 -0.22
CA LEU A 62 -9.89 -9.80 -0.39
C LEU A 62 -8.73 -10.47 0.36
N SER A 63 -8.92 -10.80 1.64
CA SER A 63 -7.89 -11.48 2.42
C SER A 63 -7.58 -12.89 1.90
N GLY A 64 -8.58 -13.65 1.45
CA GLY A 64 -8.37 -14.95 0.84
C GLY A 64 -7.54 -14.90 -0.46
N LEU A 65 -7.64 -13.81 -1.23
CA LEU A 65 -6.87 -13.61 -2.46
C LEU A 65 -5.46 -13.06 -2.18
N CYS A 66 -5.32 -12.14 -1.21
CA CYS A 66 -4.04 -11.54 -0.86
C CYS A 66 -3.12 -12.46 -0.03
N PHE A 67 -3.69 -13.41 0.73
CA PHE A 67 -2.94 -14.28 1.65
C PHE A 67 -3.24 -15.76 1.40
N PRO A 68 -2.93 -16.27 0.20
CA PRO A 68 -3.34 -17.61 -0.24
C PRO A 68 -2.70 -18.74 0.57
N THR A 69 -1.54 -18.49 1.19
CA THR A 69 -0.73 -19.50 1.89
C THR A 69 -0.88 -19.47 3.42
N CYS A 70 -1.59 -18.48 3.98
CA CYS A 70 -1.83 -18.41 5.42
C CYS A 70 -2.65 -19.60 5.91
N ASP A 71 -2.34 -20.09 7.11
CA ASP A 71 -3.21 -21.04 7.79
C ASP A 71 -4.55 -20.38 8.19
N PRO A 72 -5.59 -21.16 8.56
CA PRO A 72 -6.90 -20.59 8.90
C PRO A 72 -6.88 -19.56 10.05
N THR A 73 -5.99 -19.70 11.03
CA THR A 73 -5.87 -18.79 12.19
C THR A 73 -5.17 -17.49 11.79
N GLN A 74 -4.12 -17.59 10.97
CA GLN A 74 -3.43 -16.44 10.41
C GLN A 74 -4.34 -15.66 9.46
N LEU A 75 -5.00 -16.35 8.54
CA LEU A 75 -5.94 -15.75 7.60
C LEU A 75 -7.10 -15.08 8.33
N ARG A 76 -7.57 -15.70 9.43
CA ARG A 76 -8.59 -15.11 10.29
C ARG A 76 -8.19 -13.73 10.80
N LEU A 77 -7.02 -13.62 11.42
CA LEU A 77 -6.55 -12.34 11.95
C LEU A 77 -6.36 -11.30 10.84
N LEU A 78 -5.77 -11.70 9.70
CA LEU A 78 -5.59 -10.80 8.56
C LEU A 78 -6.92 -10.38 7.94
N THR A 79 -7.94 -11.24 7.95
CA THR A 79 -9.31 -10.90 7.53
C THR A 79 -9.92 -9.84 8.43
N ASP A 80 -9.83 -10.01 9.74
CA ASP A 80 -10.33 -9.03 10.70
C ASP A 80 -9.58 -7.69 10.57
N PHE A 81 -8.25 -7.73 10.38
CA PHE A 81 -7.42 -6.54 10.20
C PHE A 81 -7.73 -5.79 8.89
N VAL A 82 -7.80 -6.48 7.75
CA VAL A 82 -8.16 -5.89 6.45
C VAL A 82 -9.57 -5.32 6.48
N THR A 83 -10.50 -5.98 7.18
CA THR A 83 -11.85 -5.45 7.37
C THR A 83 -11.83 -4.12 8.13
N VAL A 84 -11.13 -4.05 9.27
CA VAL A 84 -10.97 -2.79 10.01
C VAL A 84 -10.30 -1.72 9.15
N LEU A 85 -9.27 -2.08 8.39
CA LEU A 85 -8.55 -1.17 7.50
C LEU A 85 -9.47 -0.58 6.43
N GLY A 86 -10.28 -1.42 5.77
CA GLY A 86 -11.25 -0.99 4.76
C GLY A 86 -12.34 -0.08 5.34
N LEU A 87 -12.88 -0.41 6.51
CA LEU A 87 -13.87 0.43 7.19
C LEU A 87 -13.28 1.77 7.67
N ALA A 88 -12.06 1.75 8.21
CA ALA A 88 -11.35 2.97 8.59
C ALA A 88 -11.04 3.86 7.37
N HIS A 89 -10.72 3.27 6.21
CA HIS A 89 -10.58 4.02 4.98
C HIS A 89 -11.90 4.69 4.54
N GLU A 90 -13.02 3.97 4.62
CA GLU A 90 -14.35 4.54 4.35
C GLU A 90 -14.74 5.66 5.35
N ARG A 91 -14.22 5.63 6.59
CA ARG A 91 -14.35 6.78 7.51
C ARG A 91 -13.58 7.98 7.00
N VAL A 92 -12.32 7.81 6.59
CA VAL A 92 -11.49 8.90 6.05
C VAL A 92 -12.15 9.55 4.83
N LEU A 93 -12.68 8.76 3.91
CA LEU A 93 -13.34 9.28 2.70
C LEU A 93 -14.63 10.07 3.02
N ARG A 94 -15.32 9.75 4.13
CA ARG A 94 -16.56 10.44 4.57
C ARG A 94 -16.30 11.56 5.58
N ALA A 95 -15.13 11.59 6.21
CA ALA A 95 -14.84 12.46 7.33
C ALA A 95 -14.83 13.93 6.92
N LYS A 96 -15.49 14.75 7.74
CA LYS A 96 -15.46 16.23 7.64
C LYS A 96 -14.69 16.87 8.79
N THR A 97 -14.39 16.09 9.82
CA THR A 97 -13.69 16.49 11.03
C THR A 97 -12.70 15.39 11.39
N VAL A 98 -11.67 15.76 12.16
CA VAL A 98 -10.67 14.80 12.66
C VAL A 98 -11.31 13.72 13.53
N ASP A 99 -12.31 14.06 14.34
CA ASP A 99 -12.96 13.08 15.21
C ASP A 99 -13.68 11.98 14.41
N ALA A 100 -14.15 12.31 13.21
CA ALA A 100 -14.86 11.35 12.35
C ALA A 100 -13.94 10.27 11.76
N VAL A 101 -12.61 10.45 11.75
CA VAL A 101 -11.68 9.42 11.28
C VAL A 101 -11.41 8.32 12.32
N GLY A 102 -11.89 8.49 13.56
CA GLY A 102 -11.87 7.46 14.59
C GLY A 102 -10.61 7.43 15.46
N TRP A 103 -9.71 8.41 15.36
CA TRP A 103 -8.58 8.58 16.28
C TRP A 103 -9.01 9.43 17.48
N SER A 104 -8.64 9.00 18.68
CA SER A 104 -8.84 9.84 19.89
C SER A 104 -7.91 11.07 19.91
N GLN A 105 -8.44 12.21 20.35
CA GLN A 105 -7.69 13.48 20.49
C GLN A 105 -6.63 13.45 21.61
N SER A 106 -6.70 12.49 22.54
CA SER A 106 -5.87 12.43 23.75
C SER A 106 -4.40 12.04 23.50
N GLY A 107 -3.94 12.05 22.26
CA GLY A 107 -2.59 11.65 21.88
C GLY A 107 -1.88 12.65 20.97
N SER A 108 -2.25 13.93 21.00
CA SER A 108 -1.35 14.97 20.50
C SER A 108 -0.14 15.01 21.41
N CYS A 109 1.01 14.61 20.90
CA CYS A 109 2.29 15.04 21.45
C CYS A 109 2.39 16.55 21.25
N THR A 110 1.72 17.32 22.10
CA THR A 110 2.06 18.72 22.32
C THR A 110 3.41 18.71 23.01
N ALA A 111 4.46 18.87 22.23
CA ALA A 111 5.59 19.66 22.70
C ALA A 111 4.99 21.05 22.97
N ASP A 112 4.74 21.38 24.23
CA ASP A 112 4.86 22.73 24.79
C ASP A 112 4.27 22.78 26.21
N ASN A 113 5.10 23.33 27.10
CA ASN A 113 4.93 23.58 28.54
C ASN A 113 5.24 22.38 29.44
N ASP A 114 6.51 22.27 29.84
CA ASP A 114 6.86 22.31 31.27
C ASP A 114 8.27 22.92 31.40
N ASP A 115 8.31 24.17 31.90
CA ASP A 115 9.50 24.83 32.46
C ASP A 115 9.83 24.21 33.82
N ASP A 116 10.03 22.89 33.89
CA ASP A 116 10.56 22.22 35.08
C ASP A 116 11.91 21.58 34.72
N ASP A 117 12.96 22.29 35.14
CA ASP A 117 14.34 21.87 35.20
C ASP A 117 14.48 20.60 36.08
N ASP A 118 14.28 19.41 35.51
CA ASP A 118 14.81 18.15 36.05
C ASP A 118 15.35 17.28 34.90
N ASP A 119 16.66 17.11 34.91
CA ASP A 119 17.51 16.83 33.75
C ASP A 119 17.84 15.33 33.55
N ASP A 120 16.90 14.40 33.79
CA ASP A 120 17.24 12.95 33.79
C ASP A 120 16.27 11.96 33.09
N ASP A 121 15.22 12.39 32.36
CA ASP A 121 14.35 11.43 31.64
C ASP A 121 13.76 12.01 30.32
N ARG A 122 14.63 12.54 29.45
CA ARG A 122 14.26 13.02 28.09
C ARG A 122 14.04 11.89 27.06
N ASP A 123 13.43 10.78 27.48
CA ASP A 123 12.85 9.79 26.59
C ASP A 123 11.34 10.08 26.51
N GLN A 124 10.96 11.05 25.66
CA GLN A 124 9.56 11.27 25.29
C GLN A 124 9.00 9.92 24.81
N GLN A 125 8.29 9.20 25.68
CA GLN A 125 7.95 7.79 25.48
C GLN A 125 7.13 7.62 24.20
N CYS A 126 7.81 7.30 23.10
CA CYS A 126 7.18 7.09 21.82
C CYS A 126 6.29 5.84 21.96
N LYS A 127 4.98 6.05 21.98
CA LYS A 127 4.01 4.94 22.02
C LYS A 127 4.35 3.90 20.95
N ARG A 128 4.37 2.62 21.32
CA ARG A 128 4.60 1.52 20.38
C ARG A 128 3.43 1.43 19.39
N GLY A 129 3.65 0.89 18.20
CA GLY A 129 2.62 0.82 17.14
C GLY A 129 1.28 0.23 17.59
N ILE A 130 1.30 -0.84 18.40
CA ILE A 130 0.07 -1.46 18.94
C ILE A 130 -0.65 -0.52 19.91
N GLU A 131 0.09 0.24 20.73
CA GLU A 131 -0.49 1.23 21.65
C GLU A 131 -1.11 2.39 20.87
N VAL A 132 -0.48 2.82 19.77
CA VAL A 132 -1.07 3.81 18.87
C VAL A 132 -2.37 3.28 18.26
N LEU A 133 -2.40 2.03 17.77
CA LEU A 133 -3.63 1.41 17.24
C LEU A 133 -4.75 1.32 18.30
N ASN A 134 -4.40 1.23 19.58
CA ASN A 134 -5.37 1.23 20.68
C ASN A 134 -6.12 2.57 20.82
N ASP A 135 -5.52 3.67 20.32
CA ASP A 135 -6.15 5.00 20.29
C ASP A 135 -7.19 5.13 19.16
N HIS A 136 -7.32 4.16 18.26
CA HIS A 136 -8.30 4.15 17.16
C HIS A 136 -9.52 3.30 17.49
N GLU A 137 -10.72 3.84 17.25
CA GLU A 137 -12.00 3.22 17.62
C GLU A 137 -12.20 1.80 17.10
N LEU A 138 -11.84 1.54 15.83
CA LEU A 138 -11.91 0.19 15.25
C LEU A 138 -10.71 -0.69 15.62
N PHE A 139 -9.46 -0.23 15.42
CA PHE A 139 -8.27 -1.07 15.62
C PHE A 139 -8.04 -1.51 17.06
N LYS A 140 -8.51 -0.77 18.08
CA LYS A 140 -8.40 -1.16 19.49
C LYS A 140 -8.95 -2.55 19.78
N HIS A 141 -9.92 -3.03 18.99
CA HIS A 141 -10.51 -4.35 19.14
C HIS A 141 -9.61 -5.49 18.65
N LEU A 142 -8.54 -5.19 17.91
CA LEU A 142 -7.59 -6.16 17.38
C LEU A 142 -6.24 -6.17 18.12
N THR A 143 -5.95 -5.15 18.93
CA THR A 143 -4.64 -4.95 19.58
C THR A 143 -4.22 -6.15 20.43
N HIS A 144 -5.16 -6.80 21.12
CA HIS A 144 -4.88 -8.02 21.90
C HIS A 144 -4.45 -9.18 21.00
N SER A 145 -5.19 -9.43 19.92
CA SER A 145 -4.90 -10.51 18.97
C SER A 145 -3.58 -10.27 18.23
N ILE A 146 -3.30 -9.02 17.84
CA ILE A 146 -2.02 -8.61 17.24
C ILE A 146 -0.89 -8.84 18.25
N SER A 147 -1.03 -8.34 19.49
CA SER A 147 -0.04 -8.53 20.56
C SER A 147 0.27 -10.00 20.81
N LYS A 148 -0.76 -10.85 20.81
CA LYS A 148 -0.61 -12.29 20.98
C LYS A 148 0.19 -12.92 19.83
N LEU A 149 -0.18 -12.59 18.59
CA LEU A 149 0.53 -13.06 17.39
C LEU A 149 2.00 -12.65 17.48
N THR A 150 2.26 -11.36 17.73
CA THR A 150 3.58 -10.74 17.63
C THR A 150 4.36 -10.80 18.95
N SER A 151 3.94 -11.62 19.91
CA SER A 151 4.57 -11.73 21.24
C SER A 151 6.03 -12.18 21.19
N ARG A 152 6.43 -12.84 20.08
CA ARG A 152 7.78 -13.30 19.80
C ARG A 152 8.49 -12.49 18.71
N ALA A 153 7.94 -11.35 18.32
CA ALA A 153 8.54 -10.49 17.33
C ALA A 153 9.81 -9.81 17.87
N SER A 154 10.77 -9.55 16.98
CA SER A 154 11.99 -8.84 17.35
C SER A 154 11.71 -7.36 17.62
N GLN A 155 12.67 -6.67 18.25
CA GLN A 155 12.60 -5.22 18.39
C GLN A 155 12.61 -4.53 17.01
N THR A 156 13.34 -5.06 16.03
CA THR A 156 13.38 -4.56 14.65
C THR A 156 11.99 -4.56 14.03
N TRP A 157 11.26 -5.68 14.16
CA TRP A 157 9.88 -5.78 13.68
C TRP A 157 8.95 -4.79 14.40
N HIS A 158 9.07 -4.67 15.73
CA HIS A 158 8.25 -3.72 16.48
C HIS A 158 8.50 -2.26 16.07
N THR A 159 9.75 -1.88 15.81
CA THR A 159 10.10 -0.56 15.30
C THR A 159 9.50 -0.34 13.91
N GLN A 160 9.63 -1.31 13.00
CA GLN A 160 9.06 -1.25 11.65
C GLN A 160 7.52 -1.10 11.69
N PHE A 161 6.83 -1.93 12.46
CA PHE A 161 5.38 -1.86 12.62
C PHE A 161 4.93 -0.53 13.23
N SER A 162 5.68 -0.01 14.21
CA SER A 162 5.41 1.30 14.81
C SER A 162 5.53 2.43 13.78
N THR A 163 6.56 2.39 12.93
CA THR A 163 6.73 3.34 11.83
C THR A 163 5.54 3.30 10.86
N SER A 164 5.11 2.10 10.46
CA SER A 164 3.95 1.93 9.55
C SER A 164 2.65 2.45 10.16
N VAL A 165 2.39 2.17 11.45
CA VAL A 165 1.19 2.65 12.14
C VAL A 165 1.20 4.17 12.30
N LEU A 166 2.34 4.76 12.67
CA LEU A 166 2.48 6.21 12.81
C LEU A 166 2.32 6.92 11.46
N ALA A 167 2.89 6.38 10.39
CA ALA A 167 2.70 6.90 9.04
C ALA A 167 1.23 6.81 8.61
N TYR A 168 0.56 5.70 8.88
CA TYR A 168 -0.88 5.54 8.62
C TYR A 168 -1.72 6.58 9.38
N LYS A 169 -1.51 6.73 10.71
CA LYS A 169 -2.21 7.72 11.53
C LYS A 169 -2.00 9.14 11.00
N ARG A 170 -0.76 9.53 10.75
CA ARG A 170 -0.42 10.86 10.20
C ARG A 170 -1.13 11.07 8.86
N ALA A 171 -1.06 10.09 7.97
CA ALA A 171 -1.67 10.18 6.64
C ALA A 171 -3.20 10.25 6.68
N GLN A 172 -3.87 9.67 7.68
CA GLN A 172 -5.33 9.80 7.81
C GLN A 172 -5.75 11.19 8.35
N LEU A 173 -4.87 11.84 9.10
CA LEU A 173 -5.13 13.17 9.67
C LEU A 173 -4.77 14.30 8.67
N ASP A 174 -3.70 14.13 7.89
CA ASP A 174 -3.15 15.14 6.98
C ASP A 174 -4.13 15.66 5.89
N PRO A 175 -4.95 14.84 5.20
CA PRO A 175 -5.91 15.30 4.18
C PRO A 175 -6.92 16.34 4.68
N LEU A 176 -7.16 16.39 6.01
CA LEU A 176 -8.05 17.36 6.64
C LEU A 176 -7.37 18.71 6.92
N PHE A 177 -6.04 18.77 6.87
CA PHE A 177 -5.22 19.96 7.18
C PHE A 177 -4.44 20.50 5.99
N TRP A 178 -4.43 19.80 4.85
CA TRP A 178 -3.74 20.27 3.67
C TRP A 178 -4.42 21.52 3.10
N GLU A 179 -3.82 22.69 3.33
CA GLU A 179 -4.03 23.88 2.51
C GLU A 179 -2.94 23.92 1.43
N PRO A 180 -3.28 23.92 0.13
CA PRO A 180 -2.30 24.25 -0.89
C PRO A 180 -1.88 25.70 -0.62
N SER A 181 -0.61 25.90 -0.28
CA SER A 181 0.00 27.21 -0.08
C SER A 181 0.02 27.98 -1.41
N PHE A 182 -1.13 28.54 -1.80
CA PHE A 182 -1.18 29.61 -2.78
C PHE A 182 -0.73 30.89 -2.09
N SER A 183 0.56 31.16 -2.09
CA SER A 183 1.05 32.47 -1.68
C SER A 183 0.56 33.52 -2.68
N GLU A 184 -0.50 34.25 -2.33
CA GLU A 184 -1.02 35.41 -3.10
C GLU A 184 0.00 36.57 -3.21
N ASN A 185 1.17 36.48 -2.56
CA ASN A 185 2.17 37.55 -2.54
C ASN A 185 3.25 37.47 -3.63
N SER A 186 3.16 36.57 -4.60
CA SER A 186 4.04 36.58 -5.78
C SER A 186 3.38 37.30 -6.97
N GLN A 187 2.97 38.56 -6.76
CA GLN A 187 2.75 39.50 -7.86
C GLN A 187 4.10 39.89 -8.46
N THR A 188 4.69 39.01 -9.28
CA THR A 188 5.71 39.32 -10.30
C THR A 188 6.09 38.03 -11.05
N SER A 189 5.13 37.44 -11.76
CA SER A 189 5.40 36.71 -13.01
C SER A 189 4.09 36.36 -13.71
N THR A 190 3.81 37.10 -14.77
CA THR A 190 2.77 36.83 -15.76
C THR A 190 3.15 35.62 -16.60
N THR A 191 2.98 34.41 -16.07
CA THR A 191 2.78 33.16 -16.82
C THR A 191 2.14 32.19 -15.84
N ALA A 192 0.97 31.63 -16.18
CA ALA A 192 0.37 30.54 -15.43
C ALA A 192 1.34 29.34 -15.43
N THR A 193 2.14 29.21 -14.38
CA THR A 193 3.15 28.16 -14.24
C THR A 193 2.65 27.08 -13.31
N ASP A 194 2.82 25.85 -13.77
CA ASP A 194 2.34 24.59 -13.22
C ASP A 194 2.36 24.47 -11.68
N PRO A 195 1.44 23.68 -11.09
CA PRO A 195 1.62 23.22 -9.72
C PRO A 195 3.00 22.56 -9.58
N PRO A 196 3.68 22.70 -8.42
CA PRO A 196 5.01 22.15 -8.24
C PRO A 196 5.01 20.68 -8.68
N GLY A 197 5.97 20.27 -9.52
CA GLY A 197 6.04 18.92 -10.08
C GLY A 197 5.95 17.79 -9.03
N ASP A 198 6.22 18.14 -7.77
CA ASP A 198 6.14 17.36 -6.54
C ASP A 198 4.71 17.08 -6.01
N THR A 199 3.66 17.77 -6.46
CA THR A 199 2.32 17.61 -5.83
C THR A 199 1.73 16.21 -6.03
N LEU A 200 1.89 15.62 -7.22
CA LEU A 200 1.38 14.27 -7.48
C LEU A 200 2.21 13.22 -6.74
N ASP A 201 3.52 13.39 -6.64
CA ASP A 201 4.40 12.47 -5.91
C ASP A 201 4.15 12.53 -4.39
N ARG A 202 3.92 13.72 -3.85
CA ARG A 202 3.44 13.90 -2.47
C ARG A 202 2.09 13.26 -2.24
N PHE A 203 1.14 13.43 -3.16
CA PHE A 203 -0.16 12.76 -3.09
C PHE A 203 0.02 11.24 -3.08
N ILE A 204 0.84 10.68 -3.98
CA ILE A 204 1.11 9.24 -4.03
C ILE A 204 1.70 8.76 -2.69
N SER A 205 2.65 9.49 -2.13
CA SER A 205 3.24 9.17 -0.82
C SER A 205 2.20 9.17 0.30
N LEU A 206 1.35 10.20 0.37
CA LEU A 206 0.25 10.27 1.33
C LEU A 206 -0.75 9.13 1.14
N ARG A 207 -1.16 8.88 -0.10
CA ARG A 207 -2.17 7.90 -0.49
C ARG A 207 -1.73 6.47 -0.20
N ARG A 208 -0.43 6.18 -0.40
CA ARG A 208 0.22 4.92 -0.03
C ARG A 208 0.01 4.61 1.46
N HIS A 209 0.21 5.62 2.30
CA HIS A 209 0.04 5.48 3.74
C HIS A 209 -1.43 5.45 4.15
N THR A 210 -2.34 6.21 3.54
CA THR A 210 -3.78 6.12 3.87
C THR A 210 -4.43 4.78 3.51
N ASN A 211 -3.85 4.03 2.58
CA ASN A 211 -4.25 2.67 2.26
C ASN A 211 -3.82 1.65 3.32
N GLY A 212 -2.86 1.98 4.20
CA GLY A 212 -2.36 1.12 5.28
C GLY A 212 -1.65 -0.16 4.84
N ALA A 213 -1.23 -0.25 3.57
CA ALA A 213 -0.56 -1.42 3.00
C ALA A 213 0.68 -1.83 3.80
N HIS A 214 1.48 -0.87 4.29
CA HIS A 214 2.69 -1.18 5.06
C HIS A 214 2.40 -1.89 6.38
N MET A 215 1.30 -1.56 7.07
CA MET A 215 0.89 -2.31 8.27
C MET A 215 0.51 -3.75 7.93
N VAL A 216 -0.16 -3.96 6.79
CA VAL A 216 -0.50 -5.30 6.29
C VAL A 216 0.77 -6.08 5.97
N PHE A 217 1.73 -5.46 5.29
CA PHE A 217 3.04 -6.02 4.96
C PHE A 217 3.79 -6.48 6.22
N ASP A 218 3.86 -5.62 7.25
CA ASP A 218 4.54 -5.98 8.50
C ASP A 218 3.86 -7.17 9.22
N LEU A 219 2.52 -7.23 9.21
CA LEU A 219 1.77 -8.33 9.83
C LEU A 219 1.92 -9.64 9.07
N VAL A 220 1.87 -9.61 7.74
CA VAL A 220 1.98 -10.82 6.92
C VAL A 220 3.42 -11.35 6.88
N GLU A 221 4.43 -10.47 6.94
CA GLU A 221 5.83 -10.85 7.16
C GLU A 221 5.96 -11.77 8.39
N PHE A 222 5.36 -11.35 9.50
CA PHE A 222 5.38 -12.11 10.72
C PHE A 222 4.53 -13.38 10.62
N ALA A 223 3.31 -13.29 10.07
CA ALA A 223 2.40 -14.43 9.95
C ALA A 223 3.01 -15.57 9.11
N LEU A 224 3.62 -15.26 7.97
CA LEU A 224 4.23 -16.26 7.08
C LEU A 224 5.68 -16.60 7.45
N GLY A 225 6.26 -15.94 8.45
CA GLY A 225 7.66 -16.12 8.84
C GLY A 225 8.66 -15.58 7.82
N HIS A 226 8.23 -14.74 6.88
CA HIS A 226 9.08 -14.04 5.94
C HIS A 226 9.63 -12.78 6.62
N ARG A 227 10.84 -12.84 7.16
CA ARG A 227 11.44 -11.73 7.93
C ARG A 227 12.70 -11.20 7.23
N PRO A 228 12.57 -10.66 6.00
CA PRO A 228 13.72 -10.24 5.21
C PRO A 228 14.49 -9.11 5.90
N LEU A 229 13.81 -8.18 6.57
CA LEU A 229 14.48 -7.10 7.30
C LEU A 229 15.30 -7.66 8.46
N GLU A 230 14.71 -8.52 9.30
CA GLU A 230 15.46 -9.17 10.39
C GLU A 230 16.67 -9.93 9.86
N ALA A 231 16.51 -10.71 8.79
CA ALA A 231 17.61 -11.44 8.19
C ALA A 231 18.74 -10.53 7.67
N ILE A 232 18.41 -9.36 7.11
CA ILE A 232 19.42 -8.38 6.69
C ILE A 232 20.17 -7.78 7.89
N TYR A 233 19.49 -7.58 9.03
CA TYR A 233 20.10 -7.06 10.25
C TYR A 233 20.87 -8.12 11.05
N GLU A 234 20.42 -9.37 11.07
CA GLU A 234 21.06 -10.49 11.76
C GLU A 234 22.31 -10.98 11.01
N ASP A 235 22.45 -10.67 9.72
CA ASP A 235 23.64 -10.97 8.92
C ASP A 235 24.86 -10.10 9.27
N MET A 236 24.94 -9.57 10.49
CA MET A 236 26.10 -8.86 11.03
C MET A 236 27.05 -9.85 11.69
N ASP A 237 28.28 -9.91 11.18
CA ASP A 237 29.40 -10.44 11.97
C ASP A 237 30.01 -9.22 12.67
N GLU A 238 30.08 -9.22 14.00
CA GLU A 238 30.60 -8.08 14.78
C GLU A 238 32.07 -7.74 14.45
N GLU A 239 32.79 -8.67 13.79
CA GLU A 239 34.21 -8.56 13.47
C GLU A 239 34.51 -7.87 12.12
N ASP A 240 33.55 -7.81 11.18
CA ASP A 240 33.72 -7.24 9.83
C ASP A 240 33.12 -5.81 9.74
N SER A 241 33.77 -4.85 10.40
CA SER A 241 33.40 -3.42 10.36
C SER A 241 33.72 -2.70 9.03
N ASP A 242 33.68 -3.41 7.88
CA ASP A 242 34.04 -2.86 6.56
C ASP A 242 32.88 -2.08 5.91
N ASP A 243 33.21 -0.98 5.24
CA ASP A 243 32.31 -0.06 4.52
C ASP A 243 31.40 -0.81 3.49
N ARG A 244 31.89 -1.95 3.00
CA ARG A 244 31.17 -2.83 2.07
C ARG A 244 29.95 -3.52 2.67
N GLN A 245 29.99 -3.90 3.96
CA GLN A 245 28.84 -4.57 4.60
C GLN A 245 27.69 -3.58 4.82
N THR A 246 28.03 -2.37 5.26
CA THR A 246 27.10 -1.25 5.41
C THR A 246 26.44 -0.90 4.07
N THR A 247 27.24 -0.80 3.00
CA THR A 247 26.74 -0.53 1.64
C THR A 247 25.79 -1.63 1.17
N ARG A 248 26.17 -2.92 1.28
CA ARG A 248 25.30 -4.05 0.91
C ARG A 248 23.96 -4.01 1.64
N ARG A 249 23.98 -3.76 2.95
CA ARG A 249 22.78 -3.67 3.76
C ARG A 249 21.87 -2.54 3.29
N ALA A 250 22.43 -1.35 3.06
CA ALA A 250 21.68 -0.22 2.55
C ALA A 250 20.99 -0.56 1.22
N VAL A 251 21.69 -1.23 0.29
CA VAL A 251 21.12 -1.67 -0.99
C VAL A 251 19.95 -2.64 -0.80
N LEU A 252 20.09 -3.65 0.06
CA LEU A 252 19.02 -4.64 0.30
C LEU A 252 17.80 -4.03 1.00
N ILE A 253 18.01 -3.15 1.99
CA ILE A 253 16.93 -2.41 2.66
C ILE A 253 16.20 -1.52 1.67
N HIS A 254 16.94 -0.73 0.88
CA HIS A 254 16.36 0.15 -0.13
C HIS A 254 15.58 -0.63 -1.20
N THR A 255 16.08 -1.82 -1.59
CA THR A 255 15.38 -2.70 -2.53
C THR A 255 14.06 -3.22 -1.95
N LEU A 256 14.07 -3.66 -0.68
CA LEU A 256 12.87 -4.10 0.02
C LEU A 256 11.84 -2.97 0.11
N GLU A 257 12.27 -1.77 0.50
CA GLU A 257 11.41 -0.58 0.61
C GLU A 257 10.83 -0.19 -0.76
N ALA A 258 11.63 -0.23 -1.83
CA ALA A 258 11.17 0.03 -3.19
C ALA A 258 10.06 -0.93 -3.61
N LEU A 259 10.26 -2.25 -3.44
CA LEU A 259 9.24 -3.26 -3.77
C LEU A 259 7.94 -3.06 -2.97
N ARG A 260 8.04 -2.79 -1.66
CA ARG A 260 6.87 -2.51 -0.80
C ARG A 260 6.13 -1.25 -1.25
N ASN A 261 6.86 -0.17 -1.54
CA ASN A 261 6.27 1.08 -2.00
C ASN A 261 5.59 0.92 -3.36
N LEU A 262 6.23 0.21 -4.30
CA LEU A 262 5.64 -0.08 -5.60
C LEU A 262 4.35 -0.90 -5.49
N ALA A 263 4.35 -1.96 -4.67
CA ALA A 263 3.14 -2.76 -4.45
C ALA A 263 1.99 -1.93 -3.86
N ALA A 264 2.28 -1.12 -2.84
CA ALA A 264 1.30 -0.23 -2.23
C ALA A 264 0.77 0.84 -3.21
N ASP A 265 1.65 1.43 -4.03
CA ASP A 265 1.28 2.43 -5.03
C ASP A 265 0.44 1.85 -6.17
N ILE A 266 0.81 0.66 -6.68
CA ILE A 266 0.05 -0.04 -7.73
C ILE A 266 -1.39 -0.26 -7.27
N VAL A 267 -1.57 -0.78 -6.05
CA VAL A 267 -2.89 -1.03 -5.47
C VAL A 267 -3.65 0.28 -5.24
N SER A 268 -3.02 1.28 -4.61
CA SER A 268 -3.68 2.53 -4.26
C SER A 268 -4.13 3.33 -5.48
N LEU A 269 -3.28 3.46 -6.50
CA LEU A 269 -3.61 4.17 -7.73
C LEU A 269 -4.65 3.42 -8.57
N SER A 270 -4.60 2.09 -8.57
CA SER A 270 -5.62 1.27 -9.23
C SER A 270 -6.97 1.39 -8.52
N SER A 271 -6.97 1.42 -7.18
CA SER A 271 -8.16 1.70 -6.38
C SER A 271 -8.75 3.07 -6.71
N ASP A 272 -7.92 4.11 -6.88
CA ASP A 272 -8.40 5.45 -7.20
C ASP A 272 -9.08 5.50 -8.59
N VAL A 273 -8.61 4.72 -9.57
CA VAL A 273 -9.25 4.61 -10.89
C VAL A 273 -10.63 3.98 -10.79
N VAL A 274 -10.78 2.84 -10.10
CA VAL A 274 -12.08 2.15 -9.97
C VAL A 274 -13.05 2.90 -9.05
N ALA A 275 -12.53 3.57 -8.02
CA ALA A 275 -13.31 4.31 -7.05
C ALA A 275 -13.75 5.70 -7.53
N TYR A 276 -13.20 6.20 -8.65
CA TYR A 276 -13.44 7.59 -9.07
C TYR A 276 -14.93 7.94 -9.19
N ASN A 277 -15.76 7.04 -9.72
CA ASN A 277 -17.19 7.33 -9.87
C ASN A 277 -17.90 7.53 -8.52
N LYS A 278 -17.58 6.68 -7.52
CA LYS A 278 -18.07 6.84 -6.15
C LYS A 278 -17.50 8.10 -5.49
N PHE A 279 -16.23 8.38 -5.74
CA PHE A 279 -15.57 9.58 -5.23
C PHE A 279 -16.26 10.85 -5.75
N GLN A 280 -16.42 11.00 -7.06
CA GLN A 280 -16.99 12.22 -7.66
C GLN A 280 -18.47 12.43 -7.31
N SER A 281 -19.24 11.35 -7.09
CA SER A 281 -20.65 11.48 -6.73
C SER A 281 -20.86 11.99 -5.31
N THR A 282 -19.90 11.72 -4.42
CA THR A 282 -19.95 12.11 -3.01
C THR A 282 -19.15 13.37 -2.70
N HIS A 283 -18.14 13.70 -3.51
CA HIS A 283 -17.35 14.92 -3.42
C HIS A 283 -17.80 15.94 -4.45
N HIS A 284 -18.93 16.57 -4.15
CA HIS A 284 -19.45 17.65 -4.98
C HIS A 284 -18.61 18.93 -4.89
N SER A 285 -18.57 19.61 -6.03
CA SER A 285 -17.99 20.90 -6.40
C SER A 285 -18.20 22.07 -5.42
N ARG A 286 -17.76 21.94 -4.17
CA ARG A 286 -17.47 23.08 -3.30
C ARG A 286 -16.02 23.44 -3.48
N ARG A 287 -15.68 24.73 -3.36
CA ARG A 287 -14.31 25.20 -3.20
C ARG A 287 -13.73 24.54 -1.93
N THR A 288 -13.26 23.30 -2.05
CA THR A 288 -12.53 22.65 -0.98
C THR A 288 -11.15 23.26 -1.01
N THR A 289 -10.76 23.88 0.09
CA THR A 289 -9.38 24.30 0.31
C THR A 289 -8.44 23.10 0.42
N THR A 290 -8.95 21.87 0.39
CA THR A 290 -8.19 20.62 0.55
C THR A 290 -8.00 19.86 -0.76
N LEU A 291 -6.93 19.06 -0.80
CA LEU A 291 -6.56 18.21 -1.93
C LEU A 291 -7.55 17.04 -2.08
N PRO A 292 -8.03 16.72 -3.31
CA PRO A 292 -8.89 15.56 -3.52
C PRO A 292 -8.22 14.25 -3.10
N HIS A 293 -8.91 13.40 -2.34
CA HIS A 293 -8.40 12.07 -1.94
C HIS A 293 -8.55 11.01 -3.04
N ASN A 294 -8.19 11.36 -4.27
CA ASN A 294 -8.26 10.48 -5.44
C ASN A 294 -7.32 10.97 -6.55
N ALA A 295 -6.41 10.12 -7.02
CA ALA A 295 -5.41 10.47 -8.04
C ALA A 295 -6.01 11.04 -9.34
N VAL A 296 -7.15 10.53 -9.80
CA VAL A 296 -7.80 11.02 -11.03
C VAL A 296 -8.28 12.45 -10.82
N ALA A 297 -8.90 12.74 -9.68
CA ALA A 297 -9.32 14.10 -9.33
C ALA A 297 -8.14 15.06 -9.15
N VAL A 298 -7.03 14.60 -8.53
CA VAL A 298 -5.78 15.36 -8.41
C VAL A 298 -5.21 15.70 -9.79
N CYS A 299 -5.17 14.73 -10.71
CA CYS A 299 -4.72 14.97 -12.08
C CYS A 299 -5.64 15.97 -12.82
N MET A 300 -6.96 15.86 -12.67
CA MET A 300 -7.89 16.84 -13.27
C MET A 300 -7.63 18.26 -12.74
N LEU A 301 -7.45 18.40 -11.43
CA LEU A 301 -7.24 19.68 -10.76
C LEU A 301 -5.95 20.37 -11.25
N PHE A 302 -4.86 19.62 -11.36
CA PHE A 302 -3.52 20.18 -11.57
C PHE A 302 -3.00 20.12 -13.00
N LYS A 303 -3.54 19.23 -13.82
CA LYS A 303 -3.13 19.09 -15.23
C LYS A 303 -4.17 19.66 -16.19
N HIS A 304 -5.33 20.12 -15.69
CA HIS A 304 -6.41 20.72 -16.47
C HIS A 304 -6.88 19.82 -17.63
N VAL A 305 -6.86 18.50 -17.40
CA VAL A 305 -7.30 17.48 -18.37
C VAL A 305 -8.72 17.01 -18.06
N SER A 306 -9.39 16.44 -19.07
CA SER A 306 -10.67 15.77 -18.86
C SER A 306 -10.52 14.59 -17.91
N VAL A 307 -11.64 14.11 -17.35
CA VAL A 307 -11.66 12.89 -16.53
C VAL A 307 -11.00 11.71 -17.24
N GLN A 308 -11.30 11.49 -18.52
CA GLN A 308 -10.67 10.42 -19.30
C GLN A 308 -9.16 10.64 -19.46
N GLY A 309 -8.73 11.88 -19.68
CA GLY A 309 -7.32 12.25 -19.75
C GLY A 309 -6.59 11.95 -18.44
N ALA A 310 -7.18 12.35 -17.30
CA ALA A 310 -6.65 12.07 -15.97
C ALA A 310 -6.61 10.57 -15.67
N THR A 311 -7.67 9.82 -15.97
CA THR A 311 -7.69 8.35 -15.86
C THR A 311 -6.54 7.73 -16.64
N ASN A 312 -6.34 8.15 -17.90
CA ASN A 312 -5.24 7.63 -18.73
C ASN A 312 -3.86 7.94 -18.13
N MET A 313 -3.68 9.11 -17.50
CA MET A 313 -2.44 9.46 -16.81
C MET A 313 -2.20 8.57 -15.59
N VAL A 314 -3.19 8.39 -14.72
CA VAL A 314 -3.06 7.52 -13.53
C VAL A 314 -2.77 6.07 -13.92
N VAL A 315 -3.44 5.58 -14.97
CA VAL A 315 -3.22 4.23 -15.50
C VAL A 315 -1.83 4.06 -16.09
N LYS A 316 -1.28 5.10 -16.73
CA LYS A 316 0.11 5.09 -17.16
C LYS A 316 1.06 4.95 -15.97
N LEU A 317 0.83 5.68 -14.89
CA LEU A 317 1.64 5.56 -13.65
C LEU A 317 1.57 4.16 -13.06
N VAL A 318 0.38 3.55 -13.01
CA VAL A 318 0.21 2.15 -12.58
C VAL A 318 1.06 1.21 -13.45
N ARG A 319 1.01 1.35 -14.78
CA ARG A 319 1.80 0.52 -15.70
C ARG A 319 3.30 0.71 -15.49
N ASP A 320 3.75 1.94 -15.31
CA ASP A 320 5.17 2.23 -15.10
C ASP A 320 5.66 1.64 -13.77
N LYS A 321 4.87 1.71 -12.69
CA LYS A 321 5.18 1.07 -11.40
C LYS A 321 5.17 -0.46 -11.47
N ILE A 322 4.25 -1.07 -12.22
CA ILE A 322 4.27 -2.53 -12.48
C ILE A 322 5.56 -2.93 -13.18
N ARG A 323 5.98 -2.16 -14.20
CA ARG A 323 7.23 -2.42 -14.92
C ARG A 323 8.42 -2.36 -13.98
N GLU A 324 8.53 -1.29 -13.19
CA GLU A 324 9.61 -1.09 -12.23
C GLU A 324 9.68 -2.23 -11.20
N PHE A 325 8.53 -2.68 -10.68
CA PHE A 325 8.45 -3.80 -9.75
C PHE A 325 9.02 -5.08 -10.37
N LEU A 326 8.61 -5.41 -11.60
CA LEU A 326 9.06 -6.61 -12.31
C LEU A 326 10.54 -6.54 -12.69
N GLU A 327 11.06 -5.37 -13.02
CA GLU A 327 12.49 -5.17 -13.32
C GLU A 327 13.37 -5.41 -12.09
N ILE A 328 12.98 -4.87 -10.92
CA ILE A 328 13.67 -5.13 -9.64
C ILE A 328 13.60 -6.62 -9.28
N GLU A 329 12.42 -7.24 -9.40
CA GLU A 329 12.24 -8.68 -9.15
C GLU A 329 13.18 -9.52 -10.05
N GLN A 330 13.24 -9.19 -11.34
CA GLN A 330 14.09 -9.89 -12.29
C GLN A 330 15.58 -9.68 -11.98
N ALA A 331 15.99 -8.48 -11.57
CA ALA A 331 17.35 -8.20 -11.14
C ALA A 331 17.76 -9.06 -9.94
N LEU A 332 16.88 -9.21 -8.95
CA LEU A 332 17.11 -10.11 -7.80
C LEU A 332 17.26 -11.57 -8.23
N ARG A 333 16.40 -12.05 -9.14
CA ARG A 333 16.48 -13.43 -9.68
C ARG A 333 17.81 -13.67 -10.40
N ASN A 334 18.23 -12.72 -11.23
CA ASN A 334 19.50 -12.81 -11.96
C ASN A 334 20.69 -12.94 -11.00
N LEU A 335 20.72 -12.16 -9.91
CA LEU A 335 21.79 -12.24 -8.91
C LEU A 335 21.88 -13.61 -8.23
N ILE A 336 20.74 -14.26 -7.94
CA ILE A 336 20.74 -15.63 -7.40
C ILE A 336 21.35 -16.60 -8.41
N ASP A 337 20.92 -16.55 -9.66
CA ASP A 337 21.39 -17.46 -10.71
C ASP A 337 22.87 -17.26 -11.03
N GLU A 338 23.37 -16.05 -10.92
CA GLU A 338 24.79 -15.72 -11.02
C GLU A 338 25.59 -16.26 -9.82
N SER A 339 25.07 -16.13 -8.59
CA SER A 339 25.74 -16.67 -7.41
C SER A 339 25.83 -18.20 -7.45
N LYS A 340 24.76 -18.89 -7.86
CA LYS A 340 24.75 -20.36 -8.07
C LYS A 340 25.75 -20.82 -9.13
N ARG A 341 25.98 -20.02 -10.17
CA ARG A 341 26.99 -20.30 -11.20
C ARG A 341 28.41 -20.12 -10.65
N ALA A 342 28.63 -19.09 -9.83
CA ALA A 342 29.93 -18.79 -9.24
C ALA A 342 30.38 -19.83 -8.20
N SER A 343 29.45 -20.43 -7.44
CA SER A 343 29.75 -21.44 -6.41
C SER A 343 30.00 -22.87 -6.94
N GLY A 344 30.10 -23.06 -8.27
CA GLY A 344 30.53 -24.34 -8.88
C GLY A 344 29.49 -25.47 -8.86
N LEU A 345 28.34 -25.29 -8.20
CA LEU A 345 27.20 -26.21 -8.20
C LEU A 345 26.47 -26.29 -9.56
N GLY A 346 26.83 -25.45 -10.54
CA GLY A 346 26.19 -25.36 -11.86
C GLY A 346 27.00 -25.86 -13.06
N SER A 347 28.10 -26.60 -12.87
CA SER A 347 29.04 -26.95 -13.97
C SER A 347 28.43 -27.80 -15.11
N TRP A 348 27.27 -28.43 -14.89
CA TRP A 348 26.59 -29.27 -15.88
C TRP A 348 25.63 -28.50 -16.78
N ILE A 349 24.90 -27.49 -16.29
CA ILE A 349 23.74 -26.96 -17.02
C ILE A 349 24.18 -25.91 -18.05
N LYS A 350 24.68 -26.39 -19.19
CA LYS A 350 24.64 -25.64 -20.45
C LYS A 350 23.35 -25.95 -21.19
N SER A 351 22.35 -25.06 -21.11
CA SER A 351 21.50 -24.77 -22.26
C SER A 351 20.74 -23.44 -22.12
N SER A 352 21.09 -22.51 -23.01
CA SER A 352 20.20 -21.64 -23.79
C SER A 352 18.99 -21.00 -23.09
N LEU A 353 19.18 -19.77 -22.60
CA LEU A 353 18.12 -18.74 -22.53
C LEU A 353 18.69 -17.37 -22.92
N SER A 354 19.18 -17.26 -24.16
CA SER A 354 19.67 -15.99 -24.73
C SER A 354 18.75 -15.44 -25.83
N SER A 355 17.46 -15.73 -25.78
CA SER A 355 16.52 -15.25 -26.82
C SER A 355 15.11 -14.99 -26.30
N LEU A 356 14.94 -14.11 -25.31
CA LEU A 356 13.62 -13.51 -25.00
C LEU A 356 13.67 -12.04 -24.54
N ILE A 357 14.79 -11.33 -24.74
CA ILE A 357 14.83 -9.87 -24.59
C ILE A 357 15.39 -9.26 -25.87
N ALA A 358 14.61 -9.37 -26.94
CA ALA A 358 14.73 -8.51 -28.12
C ALA A 358 13.36 -7.85 -28.33
N GLY A 359 13.02 -6.94 -27.42
CA GLY A 359 11.81 -6.15 -27.47
C GLY A 359 12.02 -4.85 -26.72
N ASN A 360 12.48 -3.83 -27.43
CA ASN A 360 12.54 -2.41 -27.03
C ASN A 360 12.67 -2.13 -25.52
N SER A 361 13.83 -2.43 -24.92
CA SER A 361 14.22 -1.73 -23.69
C SER A 361 14.68 -0.34 -24.07
N GLN A 362 13.85 0.68 -23.83
CA GLN A 362 14.41 1.93 -23.36
C GLN A 362 15.13 1.58 -22.05
N VAL A 363 16.44 1.79 -22.00
CA VAL A 363 17.19 1.72 -20.76
C VAL A 363 16.59 2.79 -19.85
N VAL A 364 15.78 2.37 -18.88
CA VAL A 364 15.33 3.23 -17.81
C VAL A 364 16.42 3.14 -16.75
N ASP A 365 17.10 4.25 -16.49
CA ASP A 365 18.06 4.35 -15.39
C ASP A 365 17.29 4.10 -14.08
N ASN A 366 17.42 2.91 -13.50
CA ASN A 366 16.81 2.56 -12.22
C ASN A 366 17.91 2.44 -11.16
N PRO A 367 18.02 3.40 -10.23
CA PRO A 367 19.11 3.44 -9.25
C PRO A 367 19.13 2.22 -8.32
N VAL A 368 17.99 1.56 -8.12
CA VAL A 368 17.92 0.31 -7.33
C VAL A 368 18.63 -0.81 -8.07
N ILE A 369 18.39 -0.94 -9.38
CA ILE A 369 19.00 -2.00 -10.21
C ILE A 369 20.51 -1.78 -10.33
N ASP A 370 20.94 -0.54 -10.52
CA ASP A 370 22.37 -0.19 -10.55
C ASP A 370 23.04 -0.55 -9.21
N SER A 371 22.40 -0.22 -8.09
CA SER A 371 22.89 -0.55 -6.76
C SER A 371 22.95 -2.06 -6.52
N LEU A 372 21.96 -2.82 -6.98
CA LEU A 372 21.92 -4.28 -6.89
C LEU A 372 23.09 -4.93 -7.63
N SER A 373 23.52 -4.35 -8.76
CA SER A 373 24.66 -4.86 -9.53
C SER A 373 26.00 -4.80 -8.78
N MET A 374 26.10 -3.96 -7.73
CA MET A 374 27.28 -3.80 -6.89
C MET A 374 27.39 -4.88 -5.80
N LEU A 375 26.36 -5.72 -5.61
CA LEU A 375 26.35 -6.73 -4.54
C LEU A 375 27.35 -7.87 -4.80
N PRO A 376 28.05 -8.36 -3.76
CA PRO A 376 28.97 -9.47 -3.90
C PRO A 376 28.23 -10.77 -4.23
N ARG A 377 28.75 -11.51 -5.22
CA ARG A 377 28.20 -12.78 -5.72
C ARG A 377 28.70 -13.96 -4.87
N ASN A 378 28.20 -14.05 -3.65
CA ASN A 378 28.53 -15.14 -2.72
C ASN A 378 27.25 -15.81 -2.16
N ASP A 379 27.41 -16.96 -1.52
CA ASP A 379 26.28 -17.73 -0.96
C ASP A 379 25.51 -16.97 0.11
N ARG A 380 26.20 -16.11 0.89
CA ARG A 380 25.60 -15.28 1.93
C ARG A 380 24.59 -14.28 1.33
N SER A 381 25.00 -13.51 0.32
CA SER A 381 24.11 -12.61 -0.43
C SER A 381 22.97 -13.37 -1.09
N ALA A 382 23.25 -14.54 -1.68
CA ALA A 382 22.22 -15.34 -2.35
C ALA A 382 21.10 -15.80 -1.39
N ARG A 383 21.44 -16.12 -0.13
CA ARG A 383 20.42 -16.45 0.89
C ARG A 383 19.52 -15.27 1.21
N LEU A 384 20.08 -14.08 1.45
CA LEU A 384 19.30 -12.87 1.74
C LEU A 384 18.42 -12.46 0.54
N ILE A 385 18.98 -12.51 -0.66
CA ILE A 385 18.22 -12.27 -1.91
C ILE A 385 17.11 -13.32 -2.06
N GLY A 386 17.37 -14.58 -1.70
CA GLY A 386 16.35 -15.63 -1.67
C GLY A 386 15.17 -15.31 -0.76
N GLN A 387 15.43 -14.74 0.43
CA GLN A 387 14.36 -14.29 1.33
C GLN A 387 13.58 -13.10 0.76
N LEU A 388 14.26 -12.14 0.13
CA LEU A 388 13.60 -11.03 -0.57
C LEU A 388 12.69 -11.52 -1.70
N ILE A 389 13.11 -12.51 -2.49
CA ILE A 389 12.29 -13.08 -3.56
C ILE A 389 11.07 -13.81 -2.99
N ALA A 390 11.25 -14.59 -1.92
CA ALA A 390 10.13 -15.24 -1.25
C ALA A 390 9.11 -14.20 -0.74
N TYR A 391 9.60 -13.11 -0.15
CA TYR A 391 8.75 -12.01 0.28
C TYR A 391 8.11 -11.24 -0.89
N THR A 392 8.82 -11.10 -2.02
CA THR A 392 8.28 -10.48 -3.24
C THR A 392 7.04 -11.22 -3.72
N GLN A 393 6.95 -12.54 -3.53
CA GLN A 393 5.72 -13.29 -3.83
C GLN A 393 4.52 -12.83 -2.99
N VAL A 394 4.71 -12.50 -1.72
CA VAL A 394 3.64 -11.94 -0.86
C VAL A 394 3.13 -10.61 -1.42
N LEU A 395 4.05 -9.76 -1.91
CA LEU A 395 3.67 -8.50 -2.56
C LEU A 395 2.93 -8.73 -3.88
N ARG A 396 3.31 -9.75 -4.65
CA ARG A 396 2.63 -10.15 -5.90
C ARG A 396 1.20 -10.63 -5.62
N ASP A 397 1.02 -11.47 -4.62
CA ASP A 397 -0.29 -11.95 -4.18
C ASP A 397 -1.16 -10.78 -3.66
N TYR A 398 -0.58 -9.83 -2.92
CA TYR A 398 -1.29 -8.62 -2.48
C TYR A 398 -1.76 -7.75 -3.66
N ILE A 399 -0.93 -7.56 -4.68
CA ILE A 399 -1.30 -6.80 -5.89
C ILE A 399 -2.43 -7.53 -6.63
N ALA A 400 -2.24 -8.82 -6.95
CA ALA A 400 -3.23 -9.60 -7.69
C ALA A 400 -4.57 -9.66 -6.95
N GLY A 401 -4.54 -9.93 -5.65
CA GLY A 401 -5.73 -10.04 -4.81
C GLY A 401 -6.56 -8.76 -4.79
N ASN A 402 -5.92 -7.60 -4.62
CA ASN A 402 -6.62 -6.31 -4.67
C ASN A 402 -7.22 -6.03 -6.06
N ILE A 403 -6.44 -6.18 -7.13
CA ILE A 403 -6.88 -5.86 -8.49
C ILE A 403 -8.09 -6.70 -8.91
N HIS A 404 -8.09 -7.98 -8.53
CA HIS A 404 -9.24 -8.85 -8.78
C HIS A 404 -10.43 -8.49 -7.88
N TRP A 405 -10.18 -8.26 -6.58
CA TRP A 405 -11.23 -7.90 -5.62
C TRP A 405 -11.96 -6.60 -6.00
N PHE A 406 -11.31 -5.63 -6.63
CA PHE A 406 -11.95 -4.39 -7.09
C PHE A 406 -13.15 -4.59 -8.00
N TYR A 407 -13.23 -5.71 -8.74
CA TYR A 407 -14.36 -6.03 -9.60
C TYR A 407 -15.35 -6.99 -8.94
N GLU A 408 -14.99 -7.57 -7.79
CA GLU A 408 -15.85 -8.46 -7.01
C GLU A 408 -16.61 -7.70 -5.92
N THR A 409 -15.98 -6.71 -5.31
CA THR A 409 -16.59 -5.86 -4.28
C THR A 409 -17.67 -4.95 -4.87
N GLU A 410 -18.75 -4.75 -4.10
CA GLU A 410 -19.82 -3.84 -4.52
C GLU A 410 -19.50 -2.38 -4.17
N LEU A 411 -18.37 -2.10 -3.51
CA LEU A 411 -17.99 -0.76 -3.07
C LEU A 411 -17.80 0.24 -4.21
N TYR A 412 -17.38 -0.21 -5.40
CA TYR A 412 -17.07 0.69 -6.52
C TYR A 412 -18.15 0.70 -7.59
N PHE A 413 -18.68 -0.48 -7.94
CA PHE A 413 -19.58 -0.66 -9.08
C PHE A 413 -20.95 -1.22 -8.68
N GLY A 414 -21.23 -1.38 -7.37
CA GLY A 414 -22.38 -2.16 -6.92
C GLY A 414 -22.34 -3.56 -7.51
N THR A 415 -23.50 -4.05 -7.96
CA THR A 415 -23.63 -5.37 -8.61
C THR A 415 -23.14 -5.40 -10.06
N LYS A 416 -22.54 -4.33 -10.59
CA LYS A 416 -22.11 -4.21 -11.99
C LYS A 416 -20.64 -4.52 -12.22
N GLY A 417 -19.92 -5.01 -11.22
CA GLY A 417 -18.47 -5.26 -11.30
C GLY A 417 -18.05 -6.14 -12.49
N GLU A 418 -18.77 -7.24 -12.74
CA GLU A 418 -18.50 -8.14 -13.88
C GLU A 418 -18.71 -7.45 -15.24
N HIS A 419 -19.80 -6.68 -15.39
CA HIS A 419 -20.04 -5.91 -16.62
C HIS A 419 -18.96 -4.84 -16.84
N VAL A 420 -18.53 -4.14 -15.79
CA VAL A 420 -17.46 -3.15 -15.90
C VAL A 420 -16.14 -3.82 -16.26
N ARG A 421 -15.87 -5.02 -15.73
CA ARG A 421 -14.68 -5.81 -16.09
C ARG A 421 -14.67 -6.21 -17.57
N GLU A 422 -15.80 -6.63 -18.10
CA GLU A 422 -15.93 -7.06 -19.50
C GLU A 422 -15.92 -5.88 -20.49
N PHE A 423 -16.77 -4.89 -20.25
CA PHE A 423 -17.00 -3.80 -21.20
C PHE A 423 -16.09 -2.60 -20.99
N ARG A 424 -15.53 -2.45 -19.78
CA ARG A 424 -14.59 -1.38 -19.39
C ARG A 424 -15.19 0.02 -19.36
N TRP A 425 -16.52 0.15 -19.39
CA TRP A 425 -17.22 1.42 -19.35
C TRP A 425 -17.89 1.64 -18.00
N ILE A 426 -17.74 2.85 -17.47
CA ILE A 426 -18.46 3.34 -16.29
C ILE A 426 -19.29 4.54 -16.71
N PHE A 427 -20.58 4.49 -16.43
CA PHE A 427 -21.46 5.65 -16.53
C PHE A 427 -21.36 6.43 -15.22
N LEU A 428 -20.92 7.68 -15.30
CA LEU A 428 -20.72 8.51 -14.13
C LEU A 428 -22.07 8.85 -13.51
N ALA A 429 -22.17 8.67 -12.19
CA ALA A 429 -23.36 9.05 -11.45
C ALA A 429 -23.56 10.57 -11.53
N GLU A 430 -24.81 11.00 -11.67
CA GLU A 430 -25.13 12.40 -11.44
C GLU A 430 -24.77 12.73 -9.98
N PRO A 431 -24.01 13.79 -9.73
CA PRO A 431 -23.53 14.06 -8.40
C PRO A 431 -24.70 14.55 -7.51
N ASP A 432 -24.81 14.04 -6.28
CA ASP A 432 -25.97 14.22 -5.38
C ASP A 432 -26.25 15.72 -5.08
N LEU A 433 -27.26 16.31 -5.72
CA LEU A 433 -27.61 17.75 -5.61
C LEU A 433 -27.92 18.22 -4.18
#